data_AF-A0A7S3V0N3-F1
#
_entry.id   AF-A0A7S3V0N3-F1
#
_cell.length_a   1.000
_cell.length_b   1.000
_cell.length_c   1.000
_cell.angle_alpha   90.00
_cell.angle_beta   90.00
_cell.angle_gamma   90.00
#
_symmetry.space_group_name_H-M   'P 1'
#
loop_
_entity.id
_entity.type
_entity.pdbx_description
1 polymer ?
#
loop_
_entity_poly.entity_id
_entity_poly.type
_entity_poly.pdbx_seq_one_letter_code
_entity_poly.pdbx_strand_id
1 'polypeptide(L)'
;KPASQIYRHHLNQQLETAVRASNAQYDADEVLQRLDVRILEASPGDCGWDVFTLDYHLTPPLNAVVTSDSMQKYLEIFTFLWKLKRVEYSLSSIWKQHMIAEHSVRDLSSLRSVLQRSHVLRNEMIHFTSNLHNYIMFEVLETSWERLVSTLNSAGDLDEIVKAHDEYLDNIIQKSLLGLKTCAESSSDFVSPTSLPSPTFVGPDTGLLKYKLYALFDIIIRFCSLQERLYTRILEHVHKLDVMQQNIYERTQAGKWGIDETMNEVEQEEDLKLEQKRINDEYTSLIQNINAEYRNLFQSFLENLQTASELENLRFLRFRLDFNLFYEC
;
A
#
# COMPACT_ATOMS: atom_id res chain seq x y z
N LYS A 1 5.92 0.32 -14.18
CA LYS A 1 5.90 0.86 -15.56
C LYS A 1 5.12 2.17 -15.55
N PRO A 2 5.51 3.17 -16.37
CA PRO A 2 4.75 4.41 -16.49
C PRO A 2 3.35 4.13 -17.05
N ALA A 3 2.38 4.94 -16.67
CA ALA A 3 0.99 4.78 -17.12
C ALA A 3 0.81 4.83 -18.64
N SER A 4 1.67 5.58 -19.36
CA SER A 4 1.64 5.71 -20.82
C SER A 4 1.92 4.42 -21.59
N GLN A 5 2.51 3.41 -20.95
CA GLN A 5 2.84 2.12 -21.57
C GLN A 5 1.79 1.04 -21.30
N ILE A 6 0.67 1.40 -20.67
CA ILE A 6 -0.34 0.44 -20.22
C ILE A 6 -1.53 0.51 -21.15
N TYR A 7 -1.82 -0.63 -21.77
CA TYR A 7 -2.94 -0.75 -22.70
C TYR A 7 -4.10 -1.48 -22.05
N ARG A 8 -5.32 -0.95 -22.27
CA ARG A 8 -6.57 -1.53 -21.75
C ARG A 8 -6.75 -3.00 -22.11
N HIS A 9 -6.47 -3.37 -23.37
CA HIS A 9 -6.63 -4.75 -23.83
C HIS A 9 -5.77 -5.75 -23.05
N HIS A 10 -4.54 -5.36 -22.67
CA HIS A 10 -3.65 -6.23 -21.92
C HIS A 10 -4.16 -6.43 -20.48
N LEU A 11 -4.68 -5.36 -19.87
CA LEU A 11 -5.29 -5.44 -18.55
C LEU A 11 -6.58 -6.27 -18.56
N ASN A 12 -7.41 -6.14 -19.60
CA ASN A 12 -8.60 -6.99 -19.76
C ASN A 12 -8.21 -8.47 -19.90
N GLN A 13 -7.17 -8.78 -20.68
CA GLN A 13 -6.67 -10.16 -20.77
C GLN A 13 -6.16 -10.69 -19.43
N GLN A 14 -5.45 -9.86 -18.65
CA GLN A 14 -5.00 -10.20 -17.30
C GLN A 14 -6.18 -10.41 -16.35
N LEU A 15 -7.22 -9.57 -16.43
CA LEU A 15 -8.44 -9.69 -15.64
C LEU A 15 -9.15 -11.01 -15.95
N GLU A 16 -9.38 -11.34 -17.22
CA GLU A 16 -9.99 -12.62 -17.62
C GLU A 16 -9.18 -13.82 -17.12
N THR A 17 -7.85 -13.73 -17.21
CA THR A 17 -6.95 -14.79 -16.70
C THR A 17 -7.06 -14.92 -15.18
N ALA A 18 -7.13 -13.81 -14.45
CA ALA A 18 -7.28 -13.78 -13.00
C ALA A 18 -8.65 -14.33 -12.56
N VAL A 19 -9.73 -13.99 -13.28
CA VAL A 19 -11.08 -14.54 -13.04
C VAL A 19 -11.05 -16.06 -13.18
N ARG A 20 -10.50 -16.59 -14.29
CA ARG A 20 -10.37 -18.04 -14.52
C ARG A 20 -9.46 -18.76 -13.52
N ALA A 21 -8.44 -18.07 -13.01
CA ALA A 21 -7.51 -18.63 -12.03
C ALA A 21 -8.07 -18.58 -10.58
N SER A 22 -9.20 -17.92 -10.37
CA SER A 22 -9.80 -17.71 -9.05
C SER A 22 -11.16 -18.39 -8.92
N ASN A 23 -11.70 -18.40 -7.70
CA ASN A 23 -13.06 -18.90 -7.46
C ASN A 23 -14.16 -18.02 -8.08
N ALA A 24 -13.83 -16.82 -8.58
CA ALA A 24 -14.78 -15.95 -9.27
C ALA A 24 -15.31 -16.56 -10.59
N GLN A 25 -14.66 -17.60 -11.11
CA GLN A 25 -15.18 -18.35 -12.26
C GLN A 25 -16.54 -19.02 -12.01
N TYR A 26 -16.94 -19.18 -10.74
CA TYR A 26 -18.22 -19.77 -10.35
C TYR A 26 -19.31 -18.72 -10.08
N ASP A 27 -18.99 -17.43 -10.19
CA ASP A 27 -19.98 -16.36 -10.08
C ASP A 27 -20.87 -16.31 -11.32
N ALA A 28 -22.06 -15.69 -11.19
CA ALA A 28 -23.00 -15.61 -12.30
C ALA A 28 -22.40 -14.85 -13.50
N ASP A 29 -22.64 -15.36 -14.72
CA ASP A 29 -22.16 -14.76 -15.98
C ASP A 29 -22.54 -13.27 -16.09
N GLU A 30 -23.70 -12.88 -15.55
CA GLU A 30 -24.14 -11.49 -15.51
C GLU A 30 -23.20 -10.57 -14.71
N VAL A 31 -22.59 -11.06 -13.64
CA VAL A 31 -21.65 -10.27 -12.81
C VAL A 31 -20.33 -10.10 -13.56
N LEU A 32 -19.86 -11.18 -14.20
CA LEU A 32 -18.61 -11.17 -14.97
C LEU A 32 -18.70 -10.27 -16.22
N GLN A 33 -19.85 -10.26 -16.91
CA GLN A 33 -20.08 -9.41 -18.07
C GLN A 33 -20.17 -7.91 -17.74
N ARG A 34 -20.51 -7.57 -16.49
CA ARG A 34 -20.63 -6.17 -16.04
C ARG A 34 -19.30 -5.59 -15.56
N LEU A 35 -18.31 -6.44 -15.27
CA LEU A 35 -16.99 -6.02 -14.81
C LEU A 35 -16.09 -5.68 -16.01
N ASP A 36 -15.54 -4.47 -16.04
CA ASP A 36 -14.55 -4.07 -17.04
C ASP A 36 -13.41 -3.28 -16.39
N VAL A 37 -12.27 -3.18 -17.08
CA VAL A 37 -11.15 -2.35 -16.64
C VAL A 37 -11.29 -0.96 -17.21
N ARG A 38 -11.20 0.05 -16.34
CA ARG A 38 -11.09 1.45 -16.71
C ARG A 38 -9.68 1.95 -16.40
N ILE A 39 -9.17 2.76 -17.32
CA ILE A 39 -7.88 3.46 -17.17
C ILE A 39 -8.24 4.93 -17.00
N LEU A 40 -7.84 5.52 -15.88
CA LEU A 40 -8.03 6.95 -15.61
C LEU A 40 -7.10 7.81 -16.49
N GLU A 41 -7.35 9.11 -16.55
CA GLU A 41 -6.44 10.03 -17.25
C GLU A 41 -5.14 10.15 -16.46
N ALA A 42 -4.02 9.75 -17.07
CA ALA A 42 -2.71 9.76 -16.43
C ALA A 42 -2.08 11.16 -16.46
N SER A 43 -1.63 11.65 -15.31
CA SER A 43 -0.76 12.81 -15.22
C SER A 43 0.70 12.43 -15.53
N PRO A 44 1.53 13.37 -16.03
CA PRO A 44 2.94 13.09 -16.31
C PRO A 44 3.68 12.78 -15.00
N GLY A 45 4.01 11.51 -14.79
CA GLY A 45 4.66 11.00 -13.57
C GLY A 45 3.94 9.81 -12.94
N ASP A 46 2.69 9.55 -13.36
CA ASP A 46 1.88 8.49 -12.75
C ASP A 46 2.38 7.09 -13.11
N CYS A 47 2.39 6.23 -12.08
CA CYS A 47 2.65 4.82 -12.25
C CYS A 47 1.36 4.10 -12.66
N GLY A 48 1.51 2.96 -13.34
CA GLY A 48 0.36 2.14 -13.72
C GLY A 48 -0.59 1.72 -12.60
N TRP A 49 -0.10 1.71 -11.38
CA TRP A 49 -0.87 1.41 -10.18
C TRP A 49 -1.91 2.48 -9.84
N ASP A 50 -1.65 3.73 -10.21
CA ASP A 50 -2.49 4.87 -9.85
C ASP A 50 -3.62 5.10 -10.87
N VAL A 51 -3.46 4.53 -12.06
CA VAL A 51 -4.36 4.73 -13.20
C VAL A 51 -5.33 3.56 -13.40
N PHE A 52 -5.01 2.39 -12.83
CA PHE A 52 -5.85 1.20 -12.91
C PHE A 52 -7.09 1.31 -12.02
N THR A 53 -8.27 1.11 -12.61
CA THR A 53 -9.54 0.97 -11.88
C THR A 53 -10.43 -0.11 -12.48
N LEU A 54 -11.34 -0.63 -11.66
CA LEU A 54 -12.42 -1.52 -12.11
C LEU A 54 -13.71 -0.72 -12.22
N ASP A 55 -14.45 -0.93 -13.30
CA ASP A 55 -15.74 -0.30 -13.55
C ASP A 55 -16.83 -1.37 -13.62
N TYR A 56 -17.96 -1.09 -12.99
CA TYR A 56 -19.09 -2.01 -12.93
C TYR A 56 -20.28 -1.42 -13.69
N HIS A 57 -20.53 -1.96 -14.87
CA HIS A 57 -21.55 -1.48 -15.79
C HIS A 57 -22.93 -1.99 -15.38
N LEU A 58 -23.73 -1.10 -14.80
CA LEU A 58 -25.09 -1.42 -14.40
C LEU A 58 -26.07 -1.17 -15.55
N THR A 59 -26.85 -2.21 -15.89
CA THR A 59 -27.95 -2.12 -16.86
C THR A 59 -29.26 -1.85 -16.12
N PRO A 60 -30.20 -1.07 -16.67
CA PRO A 60 -31.55 -0.96 -16.10
C PRO A 60 -32.17 -2.36 -15.92
N PRO A 61 -32.89 -2.64 -14.81
CA PRO A 61 -33.48 -1.70 -13.85
C PRO A 61 -32.63 -1.35 -12.62
N LEU A 62 -31.45 -1.95 -12.45
CA LEU A 62 -30.64 -1.81 -11.21
C LEU A 62 -30.09 -0.39 -10.99
N ASN A 63 -30.00 0.42 -12.05
CA ASN A 63 -29.65 1.84 -11.99
C ASN A 63 -30.64 2.68 -11.17
N ALA A 64 -31.85 2.18 -10.90
CA ALA A 64 -32.80 2.87 -10.04
C ALA A 64 -32.38 2.87 -8.57
N VAL A 65 -31.63 1.84 -8.14
CA VAL A 65 -31.13 1.71 -6.77
C VAL A 65 -29.71 2.21 -6.65
N VAL A 66 -28.82 1.78 -7.55
CA VAL A 66 -27.42 2.21 -7.54
C VAL A 66 -27.29 3.41 -8.45
N THR A 67 -27.26 4.59 -7.84
CA THR A 67 -27.17 5.86 -8.56
C THR A 67 -25.74 6.13 -9.03
N SER A 68 -25.58 7.09 -9.95
CA SER A 68 -24.26 7.55 -10.38
C SER A 68 -23.44 8.16 -9.24
N ASP A 69 -24.08 8.76 -8.22
CA ASP A 69 -23.39 9.27 -7.03
C ASP A 69 -22.83 8.12 -6.18
N SER A 70 -23.64 7.06 -5.97
CA SER A 70 -23.22 5.86 -5.26
C SER A 70 -22.02 5.17 -5.95
N MET A 71 -21.96 5.19 -7.29
CA MET A 71 -20.81 4.68 -8.05
C MET A 71 -19.53 5.50 -7.85
N GLN A 72 -19.62 6.83 -7.69
CA GLN A 72 -18.46 7.67 -7.35
C GLN A 72 -17.93 7.33 -5.95
N LYS A 73 -18.83 7.14 -4.99
CA LYS A 73 -18.49 6.68 -3.63
C LYS A 73 -17.77 5.32 -3.65
N TYR A 74 -18.27 4.36 -4.45
CA TYR A 74 -17.59 3.07 -4.64
C TYR A 74 -16.19 3.22 -5.24
N LEU A 75 -16.02 4.11 -6.22
CA LEU A 75 -14.72 4.36 -6.83
C LEU A 75 -13.72 4.94 -5.82
N GLU A 76 -14.15 5.86 -4.94
CA GLU A 76 -13.32 6.41 -3.88
C GLU A 76 -12.89 5.32 -2.88
N ILE A 77 -13.83 4.48 -2.44
CA ILE A 77 -13.56 3.35 -1.54
C ILE A 77 -12.59 2.35 -2.21
N PHE A 78 -12.84 2.01 -3.48
CA PHE A 78 -11.99 1.10 -4.24
C PHE A 78 -10.57 1.65 -4.37
N THR A 79 -10.41 2.93 -4.71
CA THR A 79 -9.10 3.57 -4.87
C THR A 79 -8.30 3.52 -3.57
N PHE A 80 -8.97 3.72 -2.43
CA PHE A 80 -8.35 3.58 -1.12
C PHE A 80 -7.91 2.16 -0.81
N LEU A 81 -8.82 1.18 -0.96
CA LEU A 81 -8.53 -0.23 -0.71
C LEU A 81 -7.43 -0.74 -1.63
N TRP A 82 -7.41 -0.29 -2.89
CA TRP A 82 -6.38 -0.62 -3.86
C TRP A 82 -5.00 -0.11 -3.45
N LYS A 83 -4.91 1.16 -2.99
CA LYS A 83 -3.66 1.72 -2.45
C LYS A 83 -3.19 0.95 -1.22
N LEU A 84 -4.09 0.64 -0.29
CA LEU A 84 -3.77 -0.16 0.89
C LEU A 84 -3.26 -1.56 0.49
N LYS A 85 -3.92 -2.22 -0.46
CA LYS A 85 -3.53 -3.55 -0.93
C LYS A 85 -2.19 -3.53 -1.67
N ARG A 86 -1.89 -2.47 -2.43
CA ARG A 86 -0.59 -2.25 -3.06
C ARG A 86 0.54 -2.17 -2.04
N VAL A 87 0.33 -1.46 -0.94
CA VAL A 87 1.33 -1.35 0.15
C VAL A 87 1.57 -2.71 0.80
N GLU A 88 0.50 -3.43 1.14
CA GLU A 88 0.56 -4.77 1.72
C GLU A 88 1.30 -5.77 0.79
N TYR A 89 0.97 -5.76 -0.50
CA TYR A 89 1.62 -6.59 -1.50
C TYR A 89 3.11 -6.24 -1.66
N SER A 90 3.46 -4.96 -1.70
CA SER A 90 4.84 -4.51 -1.84
C SER A 90 5.70 -4.98 -0.66
N LEU A 91 5.21 -4.80 0.57
CA LEU A 91 5.87 -5.29 1.79
C LEU A 91 6.06 -6.81 1.78
N SER A 92 5.03 -7.56 1.34
CA SER A 92 5.08 -9.03 1.25
C SER A 92 6.07 -9.53 0.19
N SER A 93 6.14 -8.84 -0.95
CA SER A 93 7.07 -9.17 -2.03
C SER A 93 8.53 -9.03 -1.58
N ILE A 94 8.82 -7.97 -0.83
CA ILE A 94 10.19 -7.72 -0.34
C ILE A 94 10.57 -8.66 0.80
N TRP A 95 9.61 -9.10 1.63
CA TRP A 95 9.87 -10.17 2.57
C TRP A 95 10.40 -11.43 1.85
N LYS A 96 9.81 -11.79 0.71
CA LYS A 96 10.25 -12.93 -0.09
C LYS A 96 11.66 -12.72 -0.65
N GLN A 97 11.95 -11.55 -1.22
CA GLN A 97 13.29 -11.22 -1.72
C GLN A 97 14.33 -11.26 -0.60
N HIS A 98 13.97 -10.75 0.57
CA HIS A 98 14.81 -10.77 1.75
C HIS A 98 15.18 -12.20 2.16
N MET A 99 14.20 -13.11 2.26
CA MET A 99 14.46 -14.51 2.63
C MET A 99 15.41 -15.22 1.67
N ILE A 100 15.34 -14.88 0.38
CA ILE A 100 16.28 -15.39 -0.63
C ILE A 100 17.68 -14.79 -0.41
N ALA A 101 17.77 -13.48 -0.20
CA ALA A 101 19.03 -12.77 -0.01
C ALA A 101 19.74 -13.14 1.30
N GLU A 102 19.00 -13.46 2.37
CA GLU A 102 19.59 -13.83 3.68
C GLU A 102 20.54 -15.03 3.56
N HIS A 103 20.21 -16.01 2.72
CA HIS A 103 21.08 -17.16 2.45
C HIS A 103 22.42 -16.76 1.84
N SER A 104 22.43 -15.75 0.96
CA SER A 104 23.61 -15.24 0.26
C SER A 104 24.44 -14.27 1.11
N VAL A 105 23.85 -13.63 2.12
CA VAL A 105 24.51 -12.60 2.95
C VAL A 105 25.14 -13.18 4.22
N ARG A 106 24.98 -14.48 4.49
CA ARG A 106 25.51 -15.12 5.70
C ARG A 106 27.00 -14.89 5.91
N ASP A 107 27.76 -14.77 4.83
CA ASP A 107 29.22 -14.64 4.85
C ASP A 107 29.70 -13.17 4.94
N LEU A 108 28.77 -12.20 4.83
CA LEU A 108 29.05 -10.75 4.86
C LEU A 108 28.63 -10.13 6.20
N SER A 109 29.47 -10.29 7.21
CA SER A 109 29.21 -9.85 8.60
C SER A 109 28.88 -8.36 8.76
N SER A 110 29.45 -7.48 7.92
CA SER A 110 29.24 -6.03 8.00
C SER A 110 27.86 -5.57 7.51
N LEU A 111 27.28 -6.26 6.52
CA LEU A 111 25.96 -5.93 5.95
C LEU A 111 24.81 -6.43 6.83
N ARG A 112 25.09 -7.40 7.71
CA ARG A 112 24.10 -8.01 8.59
C ARG A 112 23.42 -7.00 9.51
N SER A 113 24.17 -6.04 10.06
CA SER A 113 23.63 -5.03 10.98
C SER A 113 22.62 -4.10 10.30
N VAL A 114 22.92 -3.68 9.06
CA VAL A 114 22.05 -2.83 8.25
C VAL A 114 20.78 -3.57 7.83
N LEU A 115 20.92 -4.84 7.42
CA LEU A 115 19.78 -5.69 7.14
C LEU A 115 18.89 -5.85 8.36
N GLN A 116 19.46 -6.19 9.52
CA GLN A 116 18.71 -6.31 10.79
C GLN A 116 17.93 -5.04 11.11
N ARG A 117 18.53 -3.86 10.96
CA ARG A 117 17.81 -2.60 11.18
C ARG A 117 16.68 -2.40 10.17
N SER A 118 16.92 -2.78 8.92
CA SER A 118 15.90 -2.79 7.85
C SER A 118 14.74 -3.74 8.16
N HIS A 119 15.01 -4.90 8.75
CA HIS A 119 13.98 -5.86 9.18
C HIS A 119 13.06 -5.30 10.25
N VAL A 120 13.64 -4.67 11.27
CA VAL A 120 12.85 -4.09 12.37
C VAL A 120 11.91 -3.03 11.81
N LEU A 121 12.41 -2.13 10.97
CA LEU A 121 11.59 -1.12 10.31
C LEU A 121 10.50 -1.74 9.41
N ARG A 122 10.83 -2.78 8.64
CA ARG A 122 9.85 -3.49 7.81
C ARG A 122 8.75 -4.13 8.66
N ASN A 123 9.10 -4.79 9.76
CA ASN A 123 8.14 -5.40 10.66
C ASN A 123 7.20 -4.35 11.28
N GLU A 124 7.73 -3.17 11.60
CA GLU A 124 6.95 -2.01 12.06
C GLU A 124 5.91 -1.59 11.00
N MET A 125 6.34 -1.46 9.74
CA MET A 125 5.45 -1.11 8.61
C MET A 125 4.42 -2.20 8.26
N ILE A 126 4.80 -3.48 8.34
CA ILE A 126 3.90 -4.62 8.16
C ILE A 126 2.84 -4.59 9.25
N HIS A 127 3.24 -4.45 10.51
CA HIS A 127 2.31 -4.39 11.64
C HIS A 127 1.31 -3.25 11.47
N PHE A 128 1.78 -2.05 11.12
CA PHE A 128 0.90 -0.92 10.81
C PHE A 128 -0.10 -1.25 9.70
N THR A 129 0.39 -1.74 8.56
CA THR A 129 -0.43 -2.02 7.37
C THR A 129 -1.46 -3.12 7.64
N SER A 130 -1.07 -4.21 8.31
CA SER A 130 -1.95 -5.32 8.65
C SER A 130 -3.04 -4.90 9.65
N ASN A 131 -2.71 -4.11 10.67
CA ASN A 131 -3.72 -3.61 11.61
C ASN A 131 -4.71 -2.67 10.93
N LEU A 132 -4.23 -1.77 10.07
CA LEU A 132 -5.10 -0.90 9.29
C LEU A 132 -6.01 -1.71 8.36
N HIS A 133 -5.47 -2.71 7.66
CA HIS A 133 -6.25 -3.61 6.80
C HIS A 133 -7.35 -4.35 7.59
N ASN A 134 -6.99 -4.94 8.73
CA ASN A 134 -7.95 -5.65 9.59
C ASN A 134 -9.03 -4.72 10.14
N TYR A 135 -8.69 -3.48 10.50
CA TYR A 135 -9.69 -2.49 10.90
C TYR A 135 -10.68 -2.21 9.77
N ILE A 136 -10.18 -1.91 8.57
CA ILE A 136 -11.06 -1.59 7.43
C ILE A 136 -11.92 -2.80 7.04
N MET A 137 -11.37 -4.01 7.00
CA MET A 137 -12.13 -5.20 6.62
C MET A 137 -13.18 -5.58 7.66
N PHE A 138 -12.80 -5.73 8.93
CA PHE A 138 -13.70 -6.28 9.94
C PHE A 138 -14.55 -5.21 10.64
N GLU A 139 -13.97 -4.07 11.02
CA GLU A 139 -14.70 -3.06 11.81
C GLU A 139 -15.53 -2.13 10.93
N VAL A 140 -15.11 -1.90 9.68
CA VAL A 140 -15.79 -0.99 8.76
C VAL A 140 -16.64 -1.73 7.75
N LEU A 141 -16.05 -2.60 6.93
CA LEU A 141 -16.77 -3.24 5.83
C LEU A 141 -17.75 -4.32 6.30
N GLU A 142 -17.32 -5.24 7.16
CA GLU A 142 -18.21 -6.33 7.63
C GLU A 142 -19.40 -5.79 8.44
N THR A 143 -19.15 -4.91 9.42
CA THR A 143 -20.24 -4.36 10.25
C THR A 143 -21.22 -3.50 9.46
N SER A 144 -20.75 -2.75 8.45
CA SER A 144 -21.64 -1.97 7.58
C SER A 144 -22.44 -2.89 6.65
N TRP A 145 -21.83 -3.97 6.16
CA TRP A 145 -22.49 -4.97 5.31
C TRP A 145 -23.60 -5.71 6.06
N GLU A 146 -23.33 -6.21 7.26
CA GLU A 146 -24.34 -6.87 8.10
C GLU A 146 -25.54 -5.94 8.37
N ARG A 147 -25.28 -4.66 8.64
CA ARG A 147 -26.32 -3.63 8.82
C ARG A 147 -27.13 -3.41 7.54
N LEU A 148 -26.47 -3.34 6.38
CA LEU A 148 -27.13 -3.21 5.08
C LEU A 148 -28.03 -4.43 4.82
N VAL A 149 -27.52 -5.65 4.97
CA VAL A 149 -28.32 -6.88 4.74
C VAL A 149 -29.52 -6.96 5.69
N SER A 150 -29.33 -6.62 6.96
CA SER A 150 -30.42 -6.59 7.95
C SER A 150 -31.51 -5.58 7.55
N THR A 151 -31.11 -4.38 7.13
CA THR A 151 -32.05 -3.33 6.70
C THR A 151 -32.77 -3.69 5.40
N LEU A 152 -32.08 -4.28 4.41
CA LEU A 152 -32.71 -4.77 3.18
C LEU A 152 -33.76 -5.86 3.45
N ASN A 153 -33.49 -6.79 4.38
CA ASN A 153 -34.44 -7.85 4.71
C ASN A 153 -35.70 -7.33 5.42
N SER A 154 -35.60 -6.19 6.11
CA SER A 154 -36.72 -5.54 6.79
C SER A 154 -37.44 -4.47 5.95
N ALA A 155 -36.87 -4.07 4.82
CA ALA A 155 -37.37 -2.97 4.00
C ALA A 155 -38.68 -3.35 3.30
N GLY A 156 -39.68 -2.47 3.37
CA GLY A 156 -40.97 -2.64 2.70
C GLY A 156 -40.99 -2.03 1.29
N ASP A 157 -40.24 -0.94 1.09
CA ASP A 157 -40.29 -0.11 -0.11
C ASP A 157 -38.92 0.07 -0.76
N LEU A 158 -38.93 0.37 -2.07
CA LEU A 158 -37.70 0.63 -2.84
C LEU A 158 -36.90 1.82 -2.28
N ASP A 159 -37.59 2.87 -1.85
CA ASP A 159 -36.95 4.08 -1.30
C ASP A 159 -36.20 3.79 0.00
N GLU A 160 -36.68 2.83 0.81
CA GLU A 160 -35.98 2.37 2.00
C GLU A 160 -34.69 1.64 1.64
N ILE A 161 -34.70 0.85 0.56
CA ILE A 161 -33.50 0.17 0.03
C ILE A 161 -32.47 1.18 -0.47
N VAL A 162 -32.90 2.19 -1.25
CA VAL A 162 -31.98 3.24 -1.75
C VAL A 162 -31.35 4.00 -0.59
N LYS A 163 -32.16 4.40 0.40
CA LYS A 163 -31.66 5.11 1.58
C LYS A 163 -30.70 4.26 2.41
N ALA A 164 -31.00 2.97 2.61
CA ALA A 164 -30.11 2.06 3.32
C ALA A 164 -28.77 1.87 2.59
N HIS A 165 -28.80 1.81 1.26
CA HIS A 165 -27.60 1.72 0.42
C HIS A 165 -26.73 2.99 0.52
N ASP A 166 -27.34 4.17 0.47
CA ASP A 166 -26.61 5.43 0.63
C ASP A 166 -26.03 5.57 2.05
N GLU A 167 -26.78 5.20 3.10
CA GLU A 167 -26.29 5.18 4.48
C GLU A 167 -25.11 4.20 4.65
N TYR A 168 -25.16 3.04 3.99
CA TYR A 168 -24.05 2.08 3.98
C TYR A 168 -22.78 2.67 3.40
N LEU A 169 -22.87 3.32 2.23
CA LEU A 169 -21.72 3.95 1.58
C LEU A 169 -21.14 5.11 2.39
N ASP A 170 -22.00 5.97 2.92
CA ASP A 170 -21.58 7.11 3.75
C ASP A 170 -20.90 6.64 5.03
N ASN A 171 -21.40 5.56 5.64
CA ASN A 171 -20.81 4.96 6.83
C ASN A 171 -19.40 4.40 6.54
N ILE A 172 -19.22 3.70 5.40
CA ILE A 172 -17.90 3.22 5.00
C ILE A 172 -16.96 4.40 4.78
N ILE A 173 -17.39 5.41 4.03
CA ILE A 173 -16.55 6.57 3.71
C ILE A 173 -16.13 7.31 4.99
N GLN A 174 -17.05 7.56 5.91
CA GLN A 174 -16.76 8.22 7.19
C GLN A 174 -15.80 7.39 8.07
N LYS A 175 -16.02 6.08 8.18
CA LYS A 175 -15.19 5.21 9.03
C LYS A 175 -13.84 4.83 8.40
N SER A 176 -13.72 4.84 7.08
CA SER A 176 -12.48 4.47 6.36
C SER A 176 -11.46 5.61 6.24
N LEU A 177 -11.63 6.69 7.03
CA LEU A 177 -10.78 7.90 7.02
C LEU A 177 -10.82 8.66 5.68
N LEU A 178 -11.76 8.32 4.80
CA LEU A 178 -11.93 8.86 3.45
C LEU A 178 -12.87 10.06 3.43
N GLY A 179 -13.90 10.00 4.27
CA GLY A 179 -14.98 10.96 4.32
C GLY A 179 -14.56 12.21 5.04
N LEU A 180 -13.97 13.16 4.32
CA LEU A 180 -14.24 14.58 4.47
C LEU A 180 -13.89 15.31 3.19
N LYS A 181 -14.94 15.87 2.56
CA LYS A 181 -14.79 16.83 1.46
C LYS A 181 -13.95 18.00 1.94
N THR A 182 -12.88 18.29 1.22
CA THR A 182 -12.22 19.60 1.24
C THR A 182 -13.26 20.61 0.77
N CYS A 183 -13.67 21.54 1.63
CA CYS A 183 -14.52 22.64 1.22
C CYS A 183 -13.67 23.62 0.39
N ALA A 184 -13.63 23.37 -0.91
CA ALA A 184 -13.29 24.31 -1.99
C ALA A 184 -13.95 23.69 -3.22
N GLU A 185 -14.99 24.27 -3.83
CA GLU A 185 -14.93 25.55 -4.54
C GLU A 185 -16.26 26.34 -4.55
N SER A 186 -16.09 27.66 -4.44
CA SER A 186 -16.87 28.79 -4.98
C SER A 186 -18.36 29.00 -4.64
N SER A 187 -18.55 30.06 -3.85
CA SER A 187 -19.62 31.05 -3.88
C SER A 187 -20.29 31.33 -5.24
N SER A 188 -21.62 31.23 -5.27
CA SER A 188 -22.53 32.26 -5.83
C SER A 188 -23.97 32.06 -5.33
N ASP A 189 -24.32 32.83 -4.30
CA ASP A 189 -25.60 33.50 -3.99
C ASP A 189 -26.94 33.00 -4.58
N PHE A 190 -27.89 32.59 -3.71
CA PHE A 190 -29.14 33.33 -3.35
C PHE A 190 -30.20 32.42 -2.65
N VAL A 191 -30.45 32.66 -1.33
CA VAL A 191 -31.76 32.82 -0.60
C VAL A 191 -32.84 31.71 -0.76
N SER A 192 -33.48 31.04 0.23
CA SER A 192 -33.83 31.26 1.66
C SER A 192 -34.39 29.96 2.31
N PRO A 193 -34.66 29.91 3.63
CA PRO A 193 -34.67 28.70 4.47
C PRO A 193 -36.07 28.12 4.76
N THR A 194 -36.19 26.80 4.93
CA THR A 194 -36.99 26.10 5.96
C THR A 194 -36.91 24.59 5.72
N SER A 195 -35.98 23.91 6.40
CA SER A 195 -36.09 22.53 6.92
C SER A 195 -34.72 22.12 7.47
N LEU A 196 -34.65 21.80 8.77
CA LEU A 196 -33.49 21.08 9.32
C LEU A 196 -33.32 19.75 8.57
N PRO A 197 -32.08 19.31 8.34
CA PRO A 197 -31.54 18.29 9.24
C PRO A 197 -30.08 18.55 9.67
N SER A 198 -29.87 18.30 10.96
CA SER A 198 -28.74 17.61 11.62
C SER A 198 -27.28 18.06 11.37
N PRO A 199 -26.44 18.01 12.43
CA PRO A 199 -25.11 18.60 12.41
C PRO A 199 -24.15 17.70 11.62
N THR A 200 -23.86 18.03 10.37
CA THR A 200 -22.60 17.65 9.74
C THR A 200 -21.49 18.46 10.42
N PHE A 201 -20.92 17.89 11.48
CA PHE A 201 -19.67 18.35 12.05
C PHE A 201 -18.55 18.06 11.04
N VAL A 202 -18.28 19.04 10.19
CA VAL A 202 -17.13 19.06 9.28
C VAL A 202 -15.94 19.58 10.07
N GLY A 203 -15.13 18.67 10.59
CA GLY A 203 -13.86 19.00 11.22
C GLY A 203 -12.80 19.34 10.16
N PRO A 204 -12.03 20.44 10.29
CA PRO A 204 -10.92 20.78 9.39
C PRO A 204 -9.74 19.78 9.43
N ASP A 205 -9.76 18.82 10.37
CA ASP A 205 -8.65 17.87 10.60
C ASP A 205 -8.73 16.62 9.71
N THR A 206 -9.86 16.44 9.00
CA THR A 206 -10.22 15.22 8.27
C THR A 206 -9.27 14.88 7.14
N GLY A 207 -9.12 15.87 6.25
CA GLY A 207 -8.24 15.80 5.09
C GLY A 207 -6.75 15.70 5.48
N LEU A 208 -6.38 16.27 6.62
CA LEU A 208 -5.01 16.14 7.15
C LEU A 208 -4.70 14.68 7.52
N LEU A 209 -5.68 13.96 8.07
CA LEU A 209 -5.52 12.55 8.41
C LEU A 209 -5.35 11.68 7.15
N LYS A 210 -6.19 11.90 6.13
CA LYS A 210 -6.07 11.24 4.82
C LYS A 210 -4.73 11.52 4.15
N TYR A 211 -4.28 12.78 4.18
CA TYR A 211 -2.98 13.19 3.65
C TYR A 211 -1.83 12.47 4.38
N LYS A 212 -1.84 12.46 5.72
CA LYS A 212 -0.81 11.77 6.52
C LYS A 212 -0.80 10.27 6.25
N LEU A 213 -1.97 9.65 6.08
CA LEU A 213 -2.08 8.23 5.75
C LEU A 213 -1.46 7.90 4.40
N TYR A 214 -1.75 8.71 3.37
CA TYR A 214 -1.16 8.51 2.06
C TYR A 214 0.34 8.81 2.04
N ALA A 215 0.79 9.82 2.79
CA ALA A 215 2.21 10.06 2.98
C ALA A 215 2.91 8.87 3.68
N LEU A 216 2.26 8.19 4.64
CA LEU A 216 2.78 6.95 5.23
C LEU A 216 2.88 5.84 4.18
N PHE A 217 1.86 5.65 3.34
CA PHE A 217 1.92 4.69 2.24
C PHE A 217 3.08 4.98 1.28
N ASP A 218 3.29 6.24 0.91
CA ASP A 218 4.37 6.64 0.02
C ASP A 218 5.76 6.39 0.63
N ILE A 219 5.93 6.66 1.93
CA ILE A 219 7.17 6.33 2.66
C ILE A 219 7.41 4.82 2.65
N ILE A 220 6.37 4.01 2.87
CA ILE A 220 6.48 2.54 2.85
C ILE A 220 6.86 2.05 1.45
N ILE A 221 6.25 2.58 0.38
CA ILE A 221 6.60 2.21 -0.99
C ILE A 221 8.03 2.66 -1.35
N ARG A 222 8.47 3.83 -0.86
CA ARG A 222 9.83 4.31 -1.05
C ARG A 222 10.84 3.43 -0.32
N PHE A 223 10.55 3.03 0.92
CA PHE A 223 11.33 2.04 1.67
C PHE A 223 11.40 0.73 0.91
N CYS A 224 10.27 0.27 0.38
CA CYS A 224 10.18 -0.96 -0.39
C CYS A 224 11.12 -0.93 -1.62
N SER A 225 11.04 0.15 -2.40
CA SER A 225 11.89 0.35 -3.59
C SER A 225 13.37 0.46 -3.23
N LEU A 226 13.70 1.07 -2.08
CA LEU A 226 15.06 1.15 -1.57
C LEU A 226 15.60 -0.22 -1.15
N GLN A 227 14.80 -1.04 -0.48
CA GLN A 227 15.15 -2.41 -0.14
C GLN A 227 15.39 -3.27 -1.38
N GLU A 228 14.54 -3.19 -2.40
CA GLU A 228 14.73 -3.94 -3.66
C GLU A 228 16.05 -3.55 -4.36
N ARG A 229 16.39 -2.26 -4.38
CA ARG A 229 17.68 -1.77 -4.90
C ARG A 229 18.86 -2.28 -4.06
N LEU A 230 18.73 -2.30 -2.74
CA LEU A 230 19.74 -2.86 -1.84
C LEU A 230 19.97 -4.34 -2.15
N TYR A 231 18.91 -5.15 -2.19
CA TYR A 231 19.05 -6.59 -2.45
C TYR A 231 19.67 -6.85 -3.82
N THR A 232 19.27 -6.10 -4.85
CA THR A 232 19.89 -6.22 -6.18
C THR A 232 21.40 -5.98 -6.12
N ARG A 233 21.84 -4.87 -5.50
CA ARG A 233 23.29 -4.57 -5.35
C ARG A 233 24.03 -5.60 -4.50
N ILE A 234 23.40 -6.09 -3.43
CA ILE A 234 23.99 -7.13 -2.58
C ILE A 234 24.17 -8.42 -3.37
N LEU A 235 23.15 -8.85 -4.12
CA LEU A 235 23.23 -10.05 -4.95
C LEU A 235 24.29 -9.91 -6.05
N GLU A 236 24.39 -8.74 -6.67
CA GLU A 236 25.47 -8.43 -7.62
C GLU A 236 26.86 -8.52 -6.96
N HIS A 237 27.03 -7.98 -5.75
CA HIS A 237 28.29 -8.05 -5.01
C HIS A 237 28.66 -9.48 -4.61
N VAL A 238 27.71 -10.26 -4.08
CA VAL A 238 27.89 -11.67 -3.76
C VAL A 238 28.26 -12.46 -5.03
N HIS A 239 27.60 -12.19 -6.15
CA HIS A 239 27.92 -12.85 -7.41
C HIS A 239 29.36 -12.59 -7.87
N LYS A 240 29.87 -11.34 -7.71
CA LYS A 240 31.29 -11.03 -8.00
C LYS A 240 32.24 -11.85 -7.11
N LEU A 241 31.92 -12.00 -5.83
CA LEU A 241 32.72 -12.80 -4.90
C LEU A 241 32.73 -14.28 -5.28
N ASP A 242 31.57 -14.84 -5.65
CA ASP A 242 31.47 -16.24 -6.09
C ASP A 242 32.28 -16.49 -7.36
N VAL A 243 32.23 -15.57 -8.34
CA VAL A 243 33.04 -15.66 -9.57
C VAL A 243 34.54 -15.59 -9.25
N MET A 244 34.96 -14.70 -8.34
CA MET A 244 36.35 -14.63 -7.90
C MET A 244 36.79 -15.94 -7.24
N GLN A 245 35.98 -16.52 -6.37
CA GLN A 245 36.26 -17.81 -5.72
C GLN A 245 36.34 -18.96 -6.73
N GLN A 246 35.46 -18.98 -7.74
CA GLN A 246 35.51 -19.96 -8.82
C GLN A 246 36.79 -19.84 -9.65
N ASN A 247 37.20 -18.63 -10.00
CA ASN A 247 38.47 -18.39 -10.71
C ASN A 247 39.68 -18.89 -9.90
N ILE A 248 39.68 -18.64 -8.59
CA ILE A 248 40.73 -19.16 -7.68
C ILE A 248 40.74 -20.70 -7.70
N TYR A 249 39.56 -21.33 -7.64
CA TYR A 249 39.43 -22.78 -7.69
C TYR A 249 39.93 -23.38 -9.00
N GLU A 250 39.57 -22.79 -10.15
CA GLU A 250 40.04 -23.23 -11.47
C GLU A 250 41.57 -23.09 -11.62
N ARG A 251 42.15 -21.99 -11.13
CA ARG A 251 43.62 -21.79 -11.10
C ARG A 251 44.31 -22.84 -10.24
N THR A 252 43.72 -23.16 -9.09
CA THR A 252 44.19 -24.20 -8.16
C THR A 252 44.21 -25.56 -8.85
N GLN A 253 43.16 -25.91 -9.60
CA GLN A 253 43.12 -27.14 -10.39
C GLN A 253 44.14 -27.16 -11.53
N ALA A 254 44.36 -26.02 -12.19
CA ALA A 254 45.34 -25.88 -13.28
C ALA A 254 46.81 -25.94 -12.80
N GLY A 255 47.05 -26.08 -11.49
CA GLY A 255 48.40 -26.20 -10.93
C GLY A 255 49.23 -24.91 -11.00
N LYS A 256 48.60 -23.77 -11.28
CA LYS A 256 49.23 -22.45 -11.21
C LYS A 256 49.15 -21.95 -9.77
N TRP A 257 50.22 -22.16 -9.02
CA TRP A 257 50.37 -21.72 -7.63
C TRP A 257 51.28 -20.51 -7.58
N GLY A 258 50.85 -19.44 -6.91
CA GLY A 258 51.71 -18.28 -6.63
C GLY A 258 51.33 -16.98 -7.33
N ILE A 259 52.11 -15.96 -6.98
CA ILE A 259 51.77 -14.54 -6.84
C ILE A 259 52.02 -13.72 -8.14
N ASP A 260 52.14 -14.37 -9.30
CA ASP A 260 52.62 -13.69 -10.53
C ASP A 260 51.64 -12.63 -11.09
N GLU A 261 50.43 -12.49 -10.52
CA GLU A 261 49.40 -11.48 -10.85
C GLU A 261 48.85 -10.69 -9.64
N THR A 262 49.48 -10.76 -8.46
CA THR A 262 48.84 -10.38 -7.17
C THR A 262 48.58 -8.91 -6.90
N MET A 263 49.13 -7.98 -7.69
CA MET A 263 48.71 -6.58 -7.53
C MET A 263 47.26 -6.42 -7.95
N ASN A 264 46.85 -7.04 -9.07
CA ASN A 264 45.47 -6.94 -9.55
C ASN A 264 44.45 -7.67 -8.65
N GLU A 265 44.80 -8.84 -8.09
CA GLU A 265 43.86 -9.63 -7.27
C GLU A 265 43.70 -9.08 -5.85
N VAL A 266 44.78 -8.59 -5.24
CA VAL A 266 44.73 -7.92 -3.92
C VAL A 266 44.04 -6.56 -4.06
N GLU A 267 44.32 -5.80 -5.13
CA GLU A 267 43.59 -4.57 -5.45
C GLU A 267 42.10 -4.85 -5.67
N GLN A 268 41.73 -5.94 -6.38
CA GLN A 268 40.32 -6.34 -6.55
C GLN A 268 39.64 -6.73 -5.23
N GLU A 269 40.32 -7.44 -4.33
CA GLU A 269 39.76 -7.80 -3.02
C GLU A 269 39.58 -6.56 -2.13
N GLU A 270 40.54 -5.64 -2.14
CA GLU A 270 40.45 -4.36 -1.43
C GLU A 270 39.35 -3.47 -2.00
N ASP A 271 39.20 -3.41 -3.33
CA ASP A 271 38.14 -2.68 -4.02
C ASP A 271 36.75 -3.24 -3.67
N LEU A 272 36.60 -4.57 -3.60
CA LEU A 272 35.35 -5.22 -3.22
C LEU A 272 34.98 -4.97 -1.75
N LYS A 273 35.98 -4.91 -0.86
CA LYS A 273 35.79 -4.53 0.57
C LYS A 273 35.43 -3.05 0.71
N LEU A 274 36.05 -2.17 -0.08
CA LEU A 274 35.73 -0.75 -0.11
C LEU A 274 34.32 -0.52 -0.67
N GLU A 275 33.94 -1.23 -1.73
CA GLU A 275 32.59 -1.22 -2.30
C GLU A 275 31.55 -1.68 -1.27
N GLN A 276 31.81 -2.78 -0.57
CA GLN A 276 30.95 -3.28 0.51
C GLN A 276 30.78 -2.26 1.63
N LYS A 277 31.86 -1.60 2.06
CA LYS A 277 31.81 -0.56 3.09
C LYS A 277 31.02 0.66 2.63
N ARG A 278 31.24 1.13 1.39
CA ARG A 278 30.51 2.26 0.79
C ARG A 278 29.01 1.97 0.71
N ILE A 279 28.64 0.77 0.26
CA ILE A 279 27.26 0.28 0.27
C ILE A 279 26.72 0.36 1.70
N ASN A 280 27.40 -0.24 2.67
CA ASN A 280 26.94 -0.28 4.05
C ASN A 280 26.67 1.13 4.61
N ASP A 281 27.58 2.08 4.42
CA ASP A 281 27.48 3.43 4.94
C ASP A 281 26.34 4.22 4.26
N GLU A 282 26.23 4.14 2.92
CA GLU A 282 25.16 4.77 2.14
C GLU A 282 23.78 4.27 2.62
N TYR A 283 23.58 2.95 2.66
CA TYR A 283 22.29 2.35 3.04
C TYR A 283 21.96 2.53 4.51
N THR A 284 22.96 2.54 5.40
CA THR A 284 22.76 2.86 6.82
C THR A 284 22.12 4.23 6.94
N SER A 285 22.70 5.25 6.30
CA SER A 285 22.20 6.63 6.37
C SER A 285 20.78 6.77 5.80
N LEU A 286 20.50 6.11 4.67
CA LEU A 286 19.20 6.16 4.02
C LEU A 286 18.10 5.49 4.86
N ILE A 287 18.38 4.32 5.45
CA ILE A 287 17.42 3.63 6.34
C ILE A 287 17.17 4.46 7.60
N GLN A 288 18.20 5.11 8.15
CA GLN A 288 18.05 6.01 9.30
C GLN A 288 17.14 7.18 8.99
N ASN A 289 17.32 7.79 7.82
CA ASN A 289 16.50 8.91 7.37
C ASN A 289 15.03 8.48 7.20
N ILE A 290 14.80 7.39 6.47
CA ILE A 290 13.44 6.85 6.26
C ILE A 290 12.79 6.47 7.61
N ASN A 291 13.55 5.87 8.53
CA ASN A 291 13.03 5.51 9.84
C ASN A 291 12.59 6.76 10.64
N ALA A 292 13.43 7.80 10.66
CA ALA A 292 13.10 9.05 11.35
C ALA A 292 11.86 9.71 10.75
N GLU A 293 11.78 9.78 9.42
CA GLU A 293 10.63 10.35 8.71
C GLU A 293 9.34 9.55 8.95
N TYR A 294 9.42 8.21 8.88
CA TYR A 294 8.30 7.32 9.17
C TYR A 294 7.80 7.50 10.60
N ARG A 295 8.69 7.49 11.59
CA ARG A 295 8.32 7.64 13.01
C ARG A 295 7.70 8.99 13.30
N ASN A 296 8.28 10.08 12.78
CA ASN A 296 7.75 11.42 12.97
C ASN A 296 6.34 11.56 12.35
N LEU A 297 6.16 11.04 11.13
CA LEU A 297 4.86 11.10 10.46
C LEU A 297 3.83 10.21 11.17
N PHE A 298 4.25 9.03 11.61
CA PHE A 298 3.39 8.08 12.32
C PHE A 298 2.95 8.62 13.69
N GLN A 299 3.86 9.20 14.47
CA GLN A 299 3.54 9.85 15.74
C GLN A 299 2.57 11.02 15.52
N SER A 300 2.85 11.87 14.53
CA SER A 300 1.95 12.97 14.19
C SER A 300 0.59 12.50 13.65
N PHE A 301 0.53 11.30 13.06
CA PHE A 301 -0.73 10.66 12.66
C PHE A 301 -1.50 10.14 13.88
N LEU A 302 -0.83 9.52 14.85
CA LEU A 302 -1.43 9.07 16.11
C LEU A 302 -1.97 10.25 16.95
N GLU A 303 -1.24 11.36 17.01
CA GLU A 303 -1.68 12.58 17.70
C GLU A 303 -2.96 13.14 17.05
N ASN A 304 -3.00 13.21 15.72
CA ASN A 304 -4.20 13.65 15.01
C ASN A 304 -5.39 12.70 15.20
N LEU A 305 -5.14 11.39 15.28
CA LEU A 305 -6.18 10.41 15.63
C LEU A 305 -6.72 10.65 17.04
N GLN A 306 -5.87 11.08 17.99
CA GLN A 306 -6.28 11.44 19.34
C GLN A 306 -7.14 12.70 19.37
N THR A 307 -6.80 13.73 18.59
CA THR A 307 -7.63 14.93 18.49
C THR A 307 -8.98 14.62 17.83
N ALA A 308 -9.01 13.69 16.87
CA ALA A 308 -10.23 13.21 16.22
C ALA A 308 -11.06 12.22 17.07
N SER A 309 -10.83 12.14 18.39
CA SER A 309 -11.48 11.22 19.35
C SER A 309 -13.02 11.35 19.46
N GLU A 310 -13.67 12.23 18.69
CA GLU A 310 -15.13 12.35 18.70
C GLU A 310 -15.85 11.16 18.04
N LEU A 311 -15.16 10.36 17.22
CA LEU A 311 -15.70 9.13 16.63
C LEU A 311 -15.19 7.91 17.42
N GLU A 312 -16.09 7.21 18.11
CA GLU A 312 -15.80 6.02 18.94
C GLU A 312 -14.96 4.94 18.20
N ASN A 313 -15.16 4.85 16.88
CA ASN A 313 -14.45 3.90 16.00
C ASN A 313 -12.95 4.22 15.83
N LEU A 314 -12.55 5.49 15.95
CA LEU A 314 -11.15 5.91 15.81
C LEU A 314 -10.34 5.64 17.07
N ARG A 315 -11.00 5.61 18.24
CA ARG A 315 -10.38 5.18 19.51
C ARG A 315 -9.94 3.72 19.45
N PHE A 316 -10.75 2.85 18.85
CA PHE A 316 -10.39 1.44 18.64
C PHE A 316 -9.27 1.26 17.63
N LEU A 317 -9.26 2.06 16.55
CA LEU A 317 -8.15 2.06 15.60
C LEU A 317 -6.85 2.47 16.29
N ARG A 318 -6.86 3.56 17.08
CA ARG A 318 -5.69 3.98 17.86
C ARG A 318 -5.18 2.86 18.76
N PHE A 319 -6.06 2.23 19.54
CA PHE A 319 -5.68 1.13 20.43
C PHE A 319 -5.04 -0.05 19.68
N ARG A 320 -5.55 -0.38 18.48
CA ARG A 320 -4.97 -1.45 17.65
C ARG A 320 -3.65 -1.04 16.99
N LEU A 321 -3.48 0.22 16.63
CA LEU A 321 -2.25 0.75 16.04
C LEU A 321 -1.14 0.92 17.08
N ASP A 322 -1.51 1.26 18.31
CA ASP A 322 -0.61 1.43 19.46
C ASP A 322 -0.48 0.13 20.26
N PHE A 323 -0.17 -0.97 19.58
CA PHE A 323 0.05 -2.24 20.25
C PHE A 323 1.38 -2.19 21.01
N ASN A 324 1.31 -2.29 22.35
CA ASN A 324 2.42 -2.35 23.32
C ASN A 324 3.08 -1.03 23.78
N LEU A 325 2.49 0.16 23.60
CA LEU A 325 3.13 1.43 24.01
C LEU A 325 4.53 1.61 23.37
N PHE A 326 4.80 0.91 22.25
CA PHE A 326 6.14 0.87 21.63
C PHE A 326 6.58 2.25 21.13
N TYR A 327 5.61 3.14 20.90
CA TYR A 327 5.82 4.51 20.47
C TYR A 327 5.73 5.53 21.62
N GLU A 328 5.41 5.10 22.84
CA GLU A 328 5.55 5.92 24.04
C GLU A 328 6.99 5.82 24.56
N CYS A 329 7.92 6.56 23.94
CA CYS A 329 9.26 6.79 24.48
C CYS A 329 9.68 8.24 24.26
#